data_AF-A0A077P7K2-F1
#
_entry.id   AF-A0A077P7K2-F1
#
_cell.length_a   1.000
_cell.length_b   1.000
_cell.length_c   1.000
_cell.angle_alpha   90.00
_cell.angle_beta   90.00
_cell.angle_gamma   90.00
#
_symmetry.space_group_name_H-M   'P 1'
#
loop_
_entity.id
_entity.type
_entity.pdbx_description
1 polymer ?
#
loop_
_entity_poly.entity_id
_entity_poly.type
_entity_poly.pdbx_seq_one_letter_code
_entity_poly.pdbx_strand_id
1 'polypeptide(L)'
;MMMLSDKKQELVSIASKQLNALGINHTIDVCGTITVQTKQGKVIYYPTKNKIQYKGTVTAGGLNNVKNLVESLGLSGEIAPQQNKPDEMTLRDYFAAQAMTATVRRYDGSKFGGGKNAPDYKELADESYYIADAMMKAREDNNA
;
A
#
# COMPACT_ATOMS: atom_id res chain seq x y z
N MET A 1 10.14 20.45 5.11
CA MET A 1 9.49 19.32 4.43
C MET A 1 8.63 19.87 3.31
N MET A 2 8.96 19.62 2.04
CA MET A 2 8.24 20.22 0.91
C MET A 2 6.97 19.39 0.66
N MET A 3 5.82 19.87 1.13
CA MET A 3 4.54 19.22 0.85
C MET A 3 4.07 19.55 -0.57
N LEU A 4 3.60 18.54 -1.29
CA LEU A 4 2.87 18.73 -2.54
C LEU A 4 1.62 19.57 -2.27
N SER A 5 1.31 20.53 -3.14
CA SER A 5 0.03 21.24 -3.11
C SER A 5 -1.14 20.25 -3.19
N ASP A 6 -2.25 20.55 -2.54
CA ASP A 6 -3.44 19.68 -2.42
C ASP A 6 -3.87 19.07 -3.77
N LYS A 7 -3.96 19.91 -4.82
CA LYS A 7 -4.31 19.47 -6.18
C LYS A 7 -3.34 18.41 -6.76
N LYS A 8 -2.05 18.52 -6.44
CA LYS A 8 -1.04 17.54 -6.86
C LYS A 8 -1.18 16.24 -6.08
N GLN A 9 -1.44 16.31 -4.78
CA GLN A 9 -1.69 15.13 -3.96
C GLN A 9 -2.92 14.36 -4.44
N GLU A 10 -4.00 15.09 -4.76
CA GLU A 10 -5.23 14.49 -5.27
C GLU A 10 -4.99 13.74 -6.59
N LEU A 11 -4.32 14.37 -7.56
CA LEU A 11 -4.00 13.74 -8.85
C LEU A 11 -3.11 12.50 -8.71
N VAL A 12 -2.13 12.55 -7.81
CA VAL A 12 -1.25 11.42 -7.51
C VAL A 12 -2.03 10.29 -6.83
N SER A 13 -2.92 10.62 -5.88
CA SER A 13 -3.78 9.67 -5.19
C SER A 13 -4.75 8.96 -6.15
N ILE A 14 -5.40 9.69 -7.04
CA ILE A 14 -6.29 9.13 -8.07
C ILE A 14 -5.52 8.18 -8.99
N ALA A 15 -4.37 8.62 -9.52
CA ALA A 15 -3.55 7.80 -10.40
C ALA A 15 -3.04 6.54 -9.71
N SER A 16 -2.60 6.65 -8.45
CA SER A 16 -2.13 5.51 -7.65
C SER A 16 -3.25 4.50 -7.40
N LYS A 17 -4.44 4.95 -6.98
CA LYS A 17 -5.61 4.07 -6.79
C LYS A 17 -5.97 3.32 -8.07
N GLN A 18 -5.97 4.00 -9.20
CA GLN A 18 -6.29 3.39 -10.49
C GLN A 18 -5.20 2.38 -10.92
N LEU A 19 -3.92 2.66 -10.71
CA LEU A 19 -2.85 1.70 -10.99
C LEU A 19 -2.91 0.46 -10.08
N ASN A 20 -3.25 0.65 -8.80
CA ASN A 20 -3.48 -0.44 -7.86
C ASN A 20 -4.67 -1.31 -8.29
N ALA A 21 -5.78 -0.71 -8.74
CA ALA A 21 -6.92 -1.44 -9.28
C ALA A 21 -6.59 -2.24 -10.54
N LEU A 22 -5.57 -1.82 -11.30
CA LEU A 22 -5.06 -2.53 -12.47
C LEU A 22 -3.99 -3.58 -12.12
N GLY A 23 -3.66 -3.76 -10.84
CA GLY A 23 -2.61 -4.69 -10.39
C GLY A 23 -1.20 -4.23 -10.77
N ILE A 24 -1.00 -2.95 -11.07
CA ILE A 24 0.30 -2.40 -11.48
C ILE A 24 1.04 -1.87 -10.25
N ASN A 25 2.07 -2.62 -9.86
CA ASN A 25 2.98 -2.22 -8.78
C ASN A 25 3.78 -0.97 -9.16
N HIS A 26 3.76 0.03 -8.27
CA HIS A 26 4.39 1.32 -8.52
C HIS A 26 4.91 1.97 -7.24
N THR A 27 5.93 2.82 -7.38
CA THR A 27 6.47 3.65 -6.30
C THR A 27 6.20 5.13 -6.58
N ILE A 28 6.07 5.93 -5.52
CA ILE A 28 5.79 7.37 -5.61
C ILE A 28 6.92 8.14 -4.94
N ASP A 29 7.57 9.02 -5.72
CA ASP A 29 8.62 9.90 -5.22
C ASP A 29 8.03 11.11 -4.49
N VAL A 30 8.84 11.80 -3.67
CA VAL A 30 8.45 13.01 -2.93
C VAL A 30 7.86 14.13 -3.79
N CYS A 31 8.18 14.13 -5.09
CA CYS A 31 7.69 15.09 -6.07
C CYS A 31 6.37 14.68 -6.75
N GLY A 32 5.76 13.56 -6.35
CA GLY A 32 4.51 13.04 -6.93
C GLY A 32 4.69 12.34 -8.28
N THR A 33 5.92 11.89 -8.57
CA THR A 33 6.22 11.09 -9.77
C THR A 33 5.97 9.62 -9.46
N ILE A 34 5.26 8.93 -10.35
CA ILE A 34 4.93 7.51 -10.21
C ILE A 34 5.89 6.69 -11.06
N THR A 35 6.54 5.70 -10.47
CA THR A 35 7.48 4.80 -11.15
C THR A 35 6.89 3.40 -11.19
N VAL A 36 6.90 2.77 -12.38
CA VAL A 36 6.50 1.36 -12.58
C VAL A 36 7.72 0.57 -13.08
N GLN A 37 8.01 -0.56 -12.43
CA GLN A 37 9.08 -1.45 -12.84
C GLN A 37 8.53 -2.54 -13.77
N THR A 38 9.06 -2.62 -14.99
CA THR A 38 8.69 -3.66 -15.98
C THR A 38 9.90 -4.56 -16.27
N LYS A 39 9.68 -5.73 -16.90
CA LYS A 39 10.77 -6.65 -17.29
C LYS A 39 11.76 -5.98 -18.23
N GLN A 40 11.28 -5.04 -19.04
CA GLN A 40 12.05 -4.35 -20.06
C GLN A 40 12.54 -2.95 -19.63
N GLY A 41 12.36 -2.58 -18.36
CA GLY A 41 12.89 -1.36 -17.76
C GLY A 41 11.87 -0.53 -16.99
N LYS A 42 12.31 0.65 -16.55
CA LYS A 42 11.51 1.56 -15.73
C LYS A 42 10.63 2.47 -16.59
N VAL A 43 9.34 2.51 -16.28
CA VAL A 43 8.37 3.48 -16.82
C VAL A 43 8.10 4.52 -15.74
N ILE A 44 8.14 5.80 -16.11
CA ILE A 44 7.92 6.93 -15.20
C ILE A 44 6.69 7.68 -15.68
N TYR A 45 5.71 7.89 -14.80
CA TYR A 45 4.51 8.66 -15.05
C TYR A 45 4.52 9.94 -14.22
N TYR A 46 4.16 11.05 -14.86
CA TYR A 46 4.02 12.36 -14.26
C TYR A 46 2.53 12.75 -14.25
N PRO A 47 1.76 12.44 -13.20
CA PRO A 47 0.31 12.66 -13.17
C PRO A 47 -0.08 14.11 -13.43
N THR A 48 0.70 15.04 -12.87
CA THR A 48 0.45 16.49 -12.96
C THR A 48 0.66 17.07 -14.36
N LYS A 49 1.55 16.47 -15.15
CA LYS A 49 1.87 16.91 -16.52
C LYS A 49 1.25 16.02 -17.58
N ASN A 50 0.61 14.93 -17.17
CA ASN A 50 0.08 13.89 -18.04
C ASN A 50 1.11 13.41 -19.08
N LYS A 51 2.32 13.10 -18.59
CA LYS A 51 3.46 12.65 -19.39
C LYS A 51 3.99 11.34 -18.89
N ILE A 52 4.53 10.54 -19.81
CA ILE A 52 5.15 9.26 -19.55
C ILE A 52 6.57 9.32 -20.07
N GLN A 53 7.50 8.72 -19.36
CA GLN A 53 8.88 8.56 -19.79
C GLN A 53 9.29 7.10 -19.73
N TYR A 54 9.90 6.63 -20.82
CA TYR A 54 10.47 5.28 -20.92
C TYR A 54 11.80 5.37 -21.69
N LYS A 55 12.87 4.80 -21.13
CA LYS A 55 14.23 4.81 -21.71
C LYS A 55 14.69 6.19 -22.23
N GLY A 56 14.31 7.26 -21.53
CA GLY A 56 14.67 8.64 -21.88
C GLY A 56 13.74 9.33 -22.89
N THR A 57 12.84 8.59 -23.54
CA THR A 57 11.80 9.18 -24.39
C THR A 57 10.63 9.64 -23.54
N VAL A 58 10.26 10.92 -23.66
CA VAL A 58 9.11 11.51 -22.97
C VAL A 58 7.96 11.68 -23.95
N THR A 59 6.83 11.04 -23.69
CA THR A 59 5.61 11.12 -24.49
C THR A 59 4.47 11.74 -23.69
N ALA A 60 3.56 12.44 -24.37
CA ALA A 60 2.30 12.81 -23.76
C ALA A 60 1.43 11.55 -23.60
N GLY A 61 0.79 11.38 -22.45
CA GLY A 61 0.00 10.19 -22.19
C GLY A 61 -0.53 10.13 -20.77
N GLY A 62 -1.76 9.66 -20.64
CA GLY A 62 -2.40 9.42 -19.36
C GLY A 62 -2.31 7.98 -18.89
N LEU A 63 -3.09 7.67 -17.87
CA LEU A 63 -3.02 6.37 -17.20
C LEU A 63 -3.22 5.18 -18.14
N ASN A 64 -4.13 5.29 -19.11
CA ASN A 64 -4.37 4.24 -20.11
C ASN A 64 -3.12 3.95 -20.95
N ASN A 65 -2.34 4.98 -21.26
CA ASN A 65 -1.08 4.81 -21.99
C ASN A 65 -0.02 4.16 -21.10
N VAL A 66 0.01 4.47 -19.80
CA VAL A 66 0.87 3.76 -18.84
C VAL A 66 0.50 2.28 -18.80
N LYS A 67 -0.79 1.97 -18.71
CA LYS A 67 -1.30 0.59 -18.72
C LYS A 67 -0.84 -0.17 -19.98
N ASN A 68 -1.19 0.34 -21.16
CA ASN A 68 -0.84 -0.32 -22.43
C ASN A 68 0.68 -0.51 -22.58
N LEU A 69 1.47 0.48 -22.15
CA LEU A 69 2.92 0.40 -22.20
C LEU A 69 3.44 -0.69 -21.25
N VAL A 70 2.99 -0.69 -20.00
CA VAL A 70 3.39 -1.69 -18.98
C VAL A 70 2.98 -3.11 -19.39
N GLU A 71 1.80 -3.28 -19.98
CA GLU A 71 1.33 -4.56 -20.53
C GLU A 71 2.22 -5.03 -21.69
N SER A 72 2.56 -4.15 -22.63
CA SER A 72 3.42 -4.48 -23.77
C SER A 72 4.87 -4.82 -23.37
N LEU A 73 5.37 -4.21 -22.30
CA LEU A 73 6.72 -4.42 -21.78
C LEU A 73 6.82 -5.65 -20.86
N GLY A 74 5.68 -6.16 -20.39
CA GLY A 74 5.57 -7.25 -19.43
C GLY A 74 5.94 -6.81 -18.01
N LEU A 75 5.00 -6.98 -17.07
CA LEU A 75 5.23 -6.69 -15.65
C LEU A 75 6.37 -7.54 -15.08
N SER A 76 7.35 -6.90 -14.44
CA SER A 76 8.47 -7.57 -13.78
C SER A 76 8.02 -8.04 -12.40
N GLY A 77 7.65 -9.32 -12.32
CA GLY A 77 7.37 -9.99 -11.06
C GLY A 77 5.88 -10.18 -10.83
N GLU A 78 5.58 -11.30 -10.20
CA GLU A 78 4.28 -11.61 -9.62
C GLU A 78 3.73 -10.43 -8.82
N ILE A 79 2.40 -10.42 -8.66
CA ILE A 79 1.62 -9.47 -7.88
C ILE A 79 2.05 -9.57 -6.41
N ALA A 80 3.27 -9.13 -6.09
CA ALA A 80 3.74 -9.07 -4.73
C ALA A 80 3.06 -7.84 -4.12
N PRO A 81 2.20 -8.03 -3.09
CA PRO A 81 1.57 -6.91 -2.42
C PRO A 81 2.67 -5.99 -1.89
N GLN A 82 2.50 -4.68 -2.06
CA GLN A 82 3.44 -3.70 -1.56
C GLN A 82 3.70 -3.97 -0.07
N GLN A 83 4.95 -4.21 0.31
CA GLN A 83 5.34 -4.05 1.71
C GLN A 83 5.18 -2.57 2.04
N ASN A 84 4.13 -2.26 2.79
CA ASN A 84 3.87 -0.90 3.27
C ASN A 84 5.13 -0.39 3.99
N LYS A 85 5.40 0.92 3.86
CA LYS A 85 6.52 1.52 4.61
C LYS A 85 6.31 1.23 6.10
N PRO A 86 7.39 1.06 6.90
CA PRO A 86 7.27 0.75 8.34
C PRO A 86 6.36 1.71 9.11
N ASP A 87 6.18 2.94 8.61
CA ASP A 87 5.41 4.00 9.24
C ASP A 87 3.98 4.16 8.66
N GLU A 88 3.57 3.33 7.69
CA GLU A 88 2.27 3.43 7.03
C GLU A 88 1.30 2.38 7.58
N MET A 89 0.23 2.85 8.24
CA MET A 89 -0.79 1.99 8.85
C MET A 89 -1.61 1.28 7.77
N THR A 90 -1.68 -0.03 7.87
CA THR A 90 -2.41 -0.91 6.96
C THR A 90 -3.82 -1.23 7.46
N LEU A 91 -4.69 -1.74 6.59
CA LEU A 91 -6.01 -2.24 7.01
C LEU A 91 -5.89 -3.41 8.01
N ARG A 92 -4.83 -4.22 7.86
CA ARG A 92 -4.49 -5.30 8.79
C ARG A 92 -4.18 -4.73 10.18
N ASP A 93 -3.40 -3.66 10.26
CA ASP A 93 -3.04 -3.01 11.54
C ASP A 93 -4.29 -2.42 12.22
N TYR A 94 -5.22 -1.86 11.43
CA TYR A 94 -6.50 -1.37 11.95
C TYR A 94 -7.33 -2.49 12.59
N PHE A 95 -7.47 -3.63 11.90
CA PHE A 95 -8.17 -4.79 12.45
C PHE A 95 -7.48 -5.38 13.67
N ALA A 96 -6.14 -5.46 13.65
CA ALA A 96 -5.36 -5.93 14.79
C ALA A 96 -5.56 -5.00 16.00
N ALA A 97 -5.52 -3.68 15.81
CA ALA A 97 -5.77 -2.71 16.89
C ALA A 97 -7.18 -2.83 17.49
N GLN A 98 -8.19 -3.08 16.65
CA GLN A 98 -9.56 -3.31 17.11
C GLN A 98 -9.70 -4.61 17.91
N ALA A 99 -9.11 -5.72 17.41
CA ALA A 99 -9.09 -6.99 18.09
C ALA A 99 -8.40 -6.87 19.46
N MET A 100 -7.23 -6.23 19.49
CA MET A 100 -6.48 -5.96 20.71
C MET A 100 -7.30 -5.17 21.73
N THR A 101 -8.00 -4.11 21.28
CA THR A 101 -8.87 -3.29 22.13
C THR A 101 -10.01 -4.12 22.74
N ALA A 102 -10.61 -5.02 21.96
CA ALA A 102 -11.68 -5.89 22.44
C ALA A 102 -11.18 -6.92 23.46
N THR A 103 -10.00 -7.50 23.22
CA THR A 103 -9.36 -8.47 24.12
C THR A 103 -8.95 -7.83 25.44
N VAL A 104 -8.28 -6.67 25.40
CA VAL A 104 -7.89 -5.92 26.60
C VAL A 104 -9.10 -5.53 27.45
N ARG A 105 -10.23 -5.16 26.83
CA ARG A 105 -11.47 -4.81 27.56
C ARG A 105 -12.14 -5.97 28.29
N ARG A 106 -11.91 -7.22 27.87
CA ARG A 106 -12.48 -8.42 28.53
C ARG A 106 -11.62 -8.93 29.69
N TYR A 107 -10.39 -8.47 29.80
CA TYR A 107 -9.46 -8.91 30.84
C TYR A 107 -9.71 -8.11 32.13
N ASP A 108 -10.25 -8.75 33.17
CA ASP A 108 -10.72 -8.07 34.39
C ASP A 108 -9.65 -7.91 35.50
N GLY A 109 -8.41 -8.38 35.31
CA GLY A 109 -7.50 -8.52 36.45
C GLY A 109 -6.00 -8.56 36.14
N SER A 110 -5.31 -7.49 36.57
CA SER A 110 -3.97 -7.48 37.18
C SER A 110 -2.69 -7.84 36.40
N LYS A 111 -2.74 -8.36 35.15
CA LYS A 111 -1.51 -8.80 34.45
C LYS A 111 -0.84 -7.77 33.53
N PHE A 112 -1.56 -6.76 33.05
CA PHE A 112 -0.95 -5.70 32.25
C PHE A 112 -0.25 -4.68 33.16
N GLY A 113 1.07 -4.67 33.13
CA GLY A 113 1.89 -3.82 34.01
C GLY A 113 3.39 -4.17 34.09
N GLY A 114 3.84 -5.24 33.42
CA GLY A 114 5.23 -5.72 33.45
C GLY A 114 6.27 -4.85 32.72
N GLY A 115 5.93 -3.60 32.38
CA GLY A 115 6.81 -2.69 31.64
C GLY A 115 7.02 -3.09 30.17
N LYS A 116 7.79 -2.29 29.43
CA LYS A 116 7.92 -2.36 27.95
C LYS A 116 8.31 -3.72 27.34
N ASN A 117 8.77 -4.68 28.14
CA ASN A 117 9.26 -5.98 27.69
C ASN A 117 8.40 -7.16 28.22
N ALA A 118 7.19 -6.90 28.73
CA ALA A 118 6.33 -7.97 29.22
C ALA A 118 6.00 -8.96 28.07
N PRO A 119 6.18 -10.28 28.26
CA PRO A 119 5.95 -11.27 27.21
C PRO A 119 4.49 -11.26 26.72
N ASP A 120 3.56 -10.97 27.62
CA ASP A 120 2.13 -10.87 27.35
C ASP A 120 1.78 -9.85 26.26
N TYR A 121 2.60 -8.80 26.08
CA TYR A 121 2.37 -7.81 25.01
C TYR A 121 2.68 -8.36 23.62
N LYS A 122 3.70 -9.22 23.49
CA LYS A 122 4.03 -9.85 22.22
C LYS A 122 2.94 -10.85 21.83
N GLU A 123 2.54 -11.69 22.77
CA GLU A 123 1.49 -12.69 22.55
C GLU A 123 0.17 -12.02 22.14
N LEU A 124 -0.25 -11.00 22.88
CA LEU A 124 -1.46 -10.23 22.54
C LEU A 124 -1.37 -9.58 21.15
N ALA A 125 -0.21 -9.04 20.78
CA ALA A 125 0.00 -8.47 19.46
C ALA A 125 -0.12 -9.54 18.36
N ASP A 126 0.57 -10.67 18.51
CA ASP A 126 0.54 -11.77 17.55
C ASP A 126 -0.89 -12.31 17.36
N GLU A 127 -1.63 -12.56 18.45
CA GLU A 127 -3.03 -13.00 18.40
C GLU A 127 -3.94 -12.01 17.67
N SER A 128 -3.75 -10.72 17.93
CA SER A 128 -4.53 -9.66 17.29
C SER A 128 -4.29 -9.62 15.78
N TYR A 129 -3.05 -9.86 15.34
CA TYR A 129 -2.73 -9.96 13.92
C TYR A 129 -3.31 -11.22 13.26
N TYR A 130 -3.39 -12.35 13.96
CA TYR A 130 -4.07 -13.54 13.43
C TYR A 130 -5.57 -13.31 13.22
N ILE A 131 -6.22 -12.60 14.12
CA ILE A 131 -7.63 -12.20 13.95
C ILE A 131 -7.77 -11.27 12.74
N ALA A 132 -6.88 -10.29 12.59
CA ALA A 132 -6.87 -9.40 11.43
C ALA A 132 -6.73 -10.16 10.11
N ASP A 133 -5.85 -11.16 10.05
CA ASP A 133 -5.65 -12.00 8.87
C ASP A 133 -6.92 -12.81 8.54
N ALA A 134 -7.61 -13.35 9.56
CA ALA A 134 -8.88 -14.04 9.36
C ALA A 134 -9.98 -13.11 8.82
N MET A 135 -10.05 -11.87 9.30
CA MET A 135 -11.00 -10.87 8.81
C MET A 135 -10.73 -10.46 7.36
N MET A 136 -9.46 -10.28 7.00
CA MET A 136 -9.04 -10.00 5.62
C MET A 136 -9.44 -11.15 4.69
N LYS A 137 -9.17 -12.40 5.07
CA LYS A 137 -9.56 -13.58 4.30
C LYS A 137 -11.08 -13.68 4.12
N ALA A 138 -11.85 -13.51 5.19
CA ALA A 138 -13.32 -13.54 5.11
C ALA A 138 -13.87 -12.44 4.18
N ARG A 139 -13.17 -11.32 4.02
CA ARG A 139 -13.54 -10.27 3.07
C ARG A 139 -13.22 -10.66 1.63
N GLU A 140 -12.10 -11.32 1.37
CA GLU A 140 -11.78 -11.84 0.03
C GLU A 140 -12.82 -12.85 -0.42
N ASP A 141 -13.19 -13.79 0.47
CA ASP A 141 -14.22 -14.81 0.20
C ASP A 141 -15.61 -14.21 -0.07
N ASN A 142 -15.95 -13.06 0.53
CA ASN A 142 -17.20 -12.34 0.28
C ASN A 142 -17.23 -11.53 -1.04
N ASN A 143 -16.07 -11.33 -1.68
CA ASN A 143 -15.97 -10.63 -2.96
C ASN A 143 -15.76 -11.59 -4.15
N ALA A 144 -15.77 -12.91 -3.90
CA ALA A 144 -15.73 -13.98 -4.89
C ALA A 144 -17.16 -14.48 -5.22
#